data_AF-A0A496NHJ8-F1
#
_entry.id   AF-A0A496NHJ8-F1
#
_cell.length_a   1.000
_cell.length_b   1.000
_cell.length_c   1.000
_cell.angle_alpha   90.00
_cell.angle_beta   90.00
_cell.angle_gamma   90.00
#
_symmetry.space_group_name_H-M   'P 1'
#
loop_
_entity.id
_entity.type
_entity.pdbx_description
1 polymer ?
#
loop_
_entity_poly.entity_id
_entity_poly.type
_entity_poly.pdbx_seq_one_letter_code
_entity_poly.pdbx_strand_id
1 'polypeptide(L)'
;MINSPAIKKPLDKTTHLFQILQNLPNLPGVYQMLDKSGEILYIGKAKSLKNRVFSYFSKTITHPKTKALVTRIWDIQTIIAHSESEALLLEQNLIKEHRPPYNILLRDDKSYLYLFVSIDNFPKIGISRGKSNHRQNRFFGPYPSAANAKEAQVLLQKLFMLRNCTNRTFQTSKKPCLEYQIKRCSAPCAGLIDKKKYEQDVQNALAFLRGDTKNLQKTLTQKMHEASQNMNFEQAIFYRDRLGVLSEITSTQAVHRLEGDADVFFMMEQMGILAVHVLTIRQGKVLGGKTYFLDDNDIEGENPFERFLLSFYFQISQDLPKEIIVNQDLPNKQTIIDVFYQKFNQKIIIKSQVHTYRKQWLEMAELNVRNDLTGKLSDYQELQQRFDELQKVLFGICDNFINRIECFDISHTMGELAVGSCVVFDRMGKQKRQYRQYNVIDVGGDDYASMRQVLIRRYKKHSLPDLLLIDGGRGQLTVAKEALQELGILSQTLLIGVAKGEGRKAGLEVLHFLNHDAIDLPKDNKALHLIMHIRDEAHRFAITNHRKKRDKARGSSILEVIPNLGAKRRRELLTHFGGMSQLLGASQADIAKVHGISKTLAQTIYHALHGD
;
A
#
# COMPACT_ATOMS: atom_id res chain seq x y z
N MET A 1 -4.48 -7.04 -28.91
CA MET A 1 -3.89 -5.79 -28.40
C MET A 1 -4.69 -5.39 -27.16
N ILE A 2 -4.21 -5.77 -25.98
CA ILE A 2 -5.03 -5.83 -24.76
C ILE A 2 -4.63 -4.67 -23.85
N ASN A 3 -5.64 -3.90 -23.43
CA ASN A 3 -5.53 -2.74 -22.55
C ASN A 3 -4.92 -3.11 -21.19
N SER A 4 -3.83 -2.45 -20.81
CA SER A 4 -3.32 -2.43 -19.43
C SER A 4 -4.38 -1.87 -18.47
N PRO A 5 -4.47 -2.36 -17.22
CA PRO A 5 -5.36 -1.80 -16.22
C PRO A 5 -4.99 -0.34 -15.97
N ALA A 6 -5.99 0.53 -16.09
CA ALA A 6 -5.81 1.97 -16.05
C ALA A 6 -5.20 2.43 -14.73
N ILE A 7 -3.93 2.85 -14.80
CA ILE A 7 -3.23 3.56 -13.73
C ILE A 7 -4.09 4.76 -13.31
N LYS A 8 -4.67 4.68 -12.10
CA LYS A 8 -5.36 5.79 -11.44
C LYS A 8 -4.41 7.00 -11.42
N LYS A 9 -4.65 8.02 -12.26
CA LYS A 9 -3.99 9.34 -12.17
C LYS A 9 -4.88 10.32 -11.39
N PRO A 10 -4.32 11.20 -10.55
CA PRO A 10 -4.84 11.43 -9.21
C PRO A 10 -5.46 12.83 -9.05
N LEU A 11 -6.18 13.04 -7.95
CA LEU A 11 -6.58 14.35 -7.44
C LEU A 11 -5.34 15.27 -7.30
N ASP A 12 -5.54 16.58 -7.12
CA ASP A 12 -4.45 17.47 -6.68
C ASP A 12 -3.69 16.82 -5.52
N LYS A 13 -2.36 16.84 -5.60
CA LYS A 13 -1.44 16.14 -4.67
C LYS A 13 -1.79 16.47 -3.22
N THR A 14 -2.11 17.75 -2.98
CA THR A 14 -2.47 18.28 -1.66
C THR A 14 -3.75 17.66 -1.14
N THR A 15 -4.80 17.63 -1.97
CA THR A 15 -6.11 17.06 -1.63
C THR A 15 -6.01 15.55 -1.40
N HIS A 16 -5.26 14.84 -2.25
CA HIS A 16 -5.03 13.39 -2.11
C HIS A 16 -4.36 13.05 -0.78
N LEU A 17 -3.27 13.75 -0.43
CA LEU A 17 -2.56 13.52 0.83
C LEU A 17 -3.41 13.93 2.04
N PHE A 18 -4.18 15.01 1.94
CA PHE A 18 -5.08 15.44 3.01
C PHE A 18 -6.14 14.39 3.35
N GLN A 19 -6.77 13.78 2.32
CA GLN A 19 -7.73 12.69 2.51
C GLN A 19 -7.08 11.49 3.21
N ILE A 20 -5.87 11.10 2.79
CA ILE A 20 -5.15 10.01 3.46
C ILE A 20 -4.91 10.35 4.94
N LEU A 21 -4.41 11.56 5.23
CA LEU A 21 -4.09 11.98 6.60
C LEU A 21 -5.28 11.96 7.56
N GLN A 22 -6.49 12.27 7.07
CA GLN A 22 -7.70 12.23 7.88
C GLN A 22 -8.11 10.80 8.27
N ASN A 23 -7.91 9.86 7.35
CA ASN A 23 -8.36 8.47 7.46
C ASN A 23 -7.33 7.53 8.12
N LEU A 24 -6.17 8.06 8.55
CA LEU A 24 -5.16 7.24 9.24
C LEU A 24 -5.62 6.81 10.65
N PRO A 25 -5.37 5.55 11.04
CA PRO A 25 -5.75 5.05 12.35
C PRO A 25 -4.79 5.48 13.48
N ASN A 26 -5.32 5.52 14.70
CA ASN A 26 -4.54 5.62 15.94
C ASN A 26 -4.04 4.25 16.42
N LEU A 27 -3.51 3.45 15.50
CA LEU A 27 -3.00 2.10 15.75
C LEU A 27 -1.51 1.99 15.41
N PRO A 28 -0.77 1.03 16.01
CA PRO A 28 0.60 0.76 15.63
C PRO A 28 0.67 0.14 14.23
N GLY A 29 1.76 0.42 13.53
CA GLY A 29 1.94 -0.11 12.17
C GLY A 29 3.12 0.52 11.44
N VAL A 30 3.22 0.18 10.17
CA VAL A 30 4.24 0.69 9.26
C VAL A 30 3.58 1.56 8.20
N TYR A 31 4.15 2.73 7.93
CA TYR A 31 3.77 3.58 6.81
C TYR A 31 4.86 3.56 5.74
N GLN A 32 4.44 3.58 4.49
CA GLN A 32 5.27 3.63 3.30
C GLN A 32 4.90 4.90 2.54
N MET A 33 5.88 5.75 2.27
CA MET A 33 5.72 6.96 1.48
C MET A 33 6.16 6.65 0.07
N LEU A 34 5.29 6.85 -0.91
CA LEU A 34 5.52 6.52 -2.31
C LEU A 34 5.62 7.79 -3.15
N ASP A 35 6.36 7.71 -4.25
CA ASP A 35 6.41 8.78 -5.24
C ASP A 35 5.29 8.67 -6.29
N LYS A 36 5.32 9.56 -7.27
CA LYS A 36 4.31 9.64 -8.34
C LYS A 36 4.29 8.42 -9.26
N SER A 37 5.40 7.69 -9.36
CA SER A 37 5.51 6.41 -10.09
C SER A 37 4.99 5.23 -9.26
N GLY A 38 4.79 5.41 -7.95
CA GLY A 38 4.48 4.34 -7.02
C GLY A 38 5.71 3.65 -6.43
N GLU A 39 6.91 4.22 -6.58
CA GLU A 39 8.12 3.70 -5.94
C GLU A 39 8.18 4.14 -4.48
N ILE A 40 8.64 3.24 -3.60
CA ILE A 40 8.72 3.51 -2.16
C ILE A 40 9.93 4.41 -1.89
N LEU A 41 9.66 5.63 -1.41
CA LEU A 41 10.66 6.62 -1.01
C LEU A 41 11.19 6.40 0.40
N TYR A 42 10.29 6.06 1.32
CA TYR A 42 10.59 5.94 2.74
C TYR A 42 9.64 4.98 3.43
N ILE A 43 10.15 4.22 4.39
CA ILE A 43 9.37 3.30 5.23
C ILE A 43 9.65 3.64 6.69
N GLY A 44 8.62 3.69 7.53
CA GLY A 44 8.79 3.95 8.95
C GLY A 44 7.75 3.27 9.84
N LYS A 45 8.13 2.94 11.08
CA LYS A 45 7.20 2.46 12.11
C LYS A 45 6.52 3.61 12.85
N ALA A 46 5.34 3.32 13.39
CA ALA A 46 4.60 4.23 14.25
C ALA A 46 3.91 3.47 15.41
N LYS A 47 3.86 4.10 16.59
CA LYS A 47 2.94 3.70 17.68
C LYS A 47 1.48 4.10 17.36
N SER A 48 1.32 5.26 16.74
CA SER A 48 0.07 5.74 16.13
C SER A 48 0.41 6.21 14.73
N LEU A 49 -0.12 5.51 13.72
CA LEU A 49 0.07 5.85 12.30
C LEU A 49 -0.38 7.29 12.03
N LYS A 50 -1.56 7.68 12.54
CA LYS A 50 -2.09 9.05 12.43
C LYS A 50 -1.11 10.09 12.93
N ASN A 51 -0.71 10.02 14.20
CA ASN A 51 0.16 11.03 14.81
C ASN A 51 1.53 11.09 14.13
N ARG A 52 2.08 9.92 13.79
CA ARG A 52 3.42 9.85 13.20
C ARG A 52 3.45 10.40 11.79
N VAL A 53 2.51 10.02 10.93
CA VAL A 53 2.47 10.50 9.54
C VAL A 53 2.13 12.00 9.50
N PHE A 54 1.19 12.45 10.33
CA PHE A 54 0.81 13.87 10.41
C PHE A 54 1.99 14.78 10.76
N SER A 55 2.94 14.30 11.58
CA SER A 55 4.14 15.07 11.96
C SER A 55 5.00 15.51 10.75
N TYR A 56 4.99 14.76 9.64
CA TYR A 56 5.71 15.10 8.41
C TYR A 56 5.08 16.26 7.63
N PHE A 57 3.82 16.59 7.91
CA PHE A 57 3.06 17.64 7.22
C PHE A 57 2.80 18.86 8.12
N SER A 58 3.50 18.94 9.26
CA SER A 58 3.47 20.12 10.14
C SER A 58 4.11 21.34 9.48
N LYS A 59 3.67 22.55 9.87
CA LYS A 59 4.11 23.82 9.26
C LYS A 59 5.62 24.09 9.40
N THR A 60 6.30 23.44 10.35
CA THR A 60 7.71 23.66 10.68
C THR A 60 8.54 22.38 10.53
N ILE A 61 9.00 22.11 9.32
CA ILE A 61 9.96 21.03 9.03
C ILE A 61 11.37 21.62 9.02
N THR A 62 12.17 21.35 10.05
CA THR A 62 13.52 21.91 10.22
C THR A 62 14.59 21.14 9.43
N HIS A 63 14.42 19.83 9.24
CA HIS A 63 15.47 18.98 8.65
C HIS A 63 15.41 18.96 7.10
N PRO A 64 16.51 19.30 6.38
CA PRO A 64 16.53 19.39 4.91
C PRO A 64 16.08 18.12 4.18
N LYS A 65 16.55 16.95 4.66
CA LYS A 65 16.15 15.63 4.13
C LYS A 65 14.65 15.39 4.21
N THR A 66 14.01 15.75 5.33
CA THR A 66 12.57 15.55 5.53
C THR A 66 11.78 16.46 4.61
N LYS A 67 12.25 17.70 4.41
CA LYS A 67 11.67 18.62 3.43
C LYS A 67 11.72 18.06 2.01
N ALA A 68 12.89 17.56 1.59
CA ALA A 68 13.07 16.93 0.27
C ALA A 68 12.20 15.67 0.08
N LEU A 69 12.09 14.84 1.12
CA LEU A 69 11.20 13.68 1.14
C LEU A 69 9.74 14.10 0.91
N VAL A 70 9.21 15.01 1.74
CA VAL A 70 7.81 15.46 1.72
C VAL A 70 7.43 16.07 0.38
N THR A 71 8.33 16.80 -0.28
CA THR A 71 8.09 17.34 -1.62
C THR A 71 7.87 16.25 -2.68
N ARG A 72 8.40 15.04 -2.48
CA ARG A 72 8.27 13.91 -3.43
C ARG A 72 7.16 12.92 -3.09
N ILE A 73 6.65 12.92 -1.85
CA ILE A 73 5.56 12.02 -1.44
C ILE A 73 4.34 12.29 -2.29
N TRP A 74 3.90 11.32 -3.06
CA TRP A 74 2.66 11.37 -3.82
C TRP A 74 1.55 10.57 -3.15
N ASP A 75 1.91 9.45 -2.51
CA ASP A 75 0.96 8.54 -1.88
C ASP A 75 1.53 7.99 -0.57
N ILE A 76 0.64 7.51 0.30
CA ILE A 76 1.02 6.90 1.58
C ILE A 76 0.20 5.63 1.77
N GLN A 77 0.89 4.51 1.95
CA GLN A 77 0.28 3.22 2.27
C GLN A 77 0.63 2.83 3.71
N THR A 78 -0.26 2.10 4.37
CA THR A 78 -0.04 1.64 5.74
C THR A 78 -0.34 0.16 5.88
N ILE A 79 0.39 -0.48 6.78
CA ILE A 79 0.08 -1.83 7.26
C ILE A 79 -0.05 -1.75 8.78
N ILE A 80 -1.26 -1.97 9.26
CA ILE A 80 -1.58 -1.99 10.68
C ILE A 80 -1.05 -3.30 11.29
N ALA A 81 -0.41 -3.18 12.44
CA ALA A 81 0.10 -4.30 13.24
C ALA A 81 -0.66 -4.37 14.57
N HIS A 82 -0.61 -5.53 15.24
CA HIS A 82 -1.23 -5.71 16.56
C HIS A 82 -0.42 -5.04 17.68
N SER A 83 0.88 -4.78 17.47
CA SER A 83 1.75 -4.15 18.47
C SER A 83 2.87 -3.30 17.85
N GLU A 84 3.49 -2.44 18.67
CA GLU A 84 4.68 -1.68 18.25
C GLU A 84 5.86 -2.59 17.91
N SER A 85 6.04 -3.68 18.64
CA SER A 85 7.12 -4.66 18.41
C SER A 85 6.98 -5.34 17.06
N GLU A 86 5.76 -5.69 16.68
CA GLU A 86 5.45 -6.24 15.36
C GLU A 86 5.66 -5.20 14.25
N ALA A 87 5.21 -3.95 14.46
CA ALA A 87 5.46 -2.85 13.53
C ALA A 87 6.96 -2.59 13.31
N LEU A 88 7.79 -2.72 14.36
CA LEU A 88 9.25 -2.60 14.25
C LEU A 88 9.87 -3.71 13.39
N LEU A 89 9.42 -4.96 13.57
CA LEU A 89 9.89 -6.09 12.77
C LEU A 89 9.47 -5.95 11.30
N LEU A 90 8.21 -5.57 11.08
CA LEU A 90 7.64 -5.33 9.76
C LEU A 90 8.40 -4.21 9.03
N GLU A 91 8.66 -3.08 9.69
CA GLU A 91 9.43 -1.96 9.13
C GLU A 91 10.78 -2.44 8.61
N GLN A 92 11.50 -3.22 9.40
CA GLN A 92 12.81 -3.70 9.01
C GLN A 92 12.75 -4.68 7.83
N ASN A 93 11.77 -5.58 7.79
CA ASN A 93 11.59 -6.50 6.66
C ASN A 93 11.34 -5.71 5.37
N LEU A 94 10.44 -4.73 5.42
CA LEU A 94 10.10 -3.87 4.30
C LEU A 94 11.29 -3.01 3.82
N ILE A 95 12.08 -2.46 4.74
CA ILE A 95 13.28 -1.69 4.37
C ILE A 95 14.33 -2.57 3.70
N LYS A 96 14.50 -3.82 4.16
CA LYS A 96 15.47 -4.74 3.56
C LYS A 96 15.07 -5.20 2.16
N GLU A 97 13.78 -5.43 1.98
CA GLU A 97 13.21 -5.85 0.70
C GLU A 97 13.27 -4.71 -0.32
N HIS A 98 12.72 -3.54 0.03
CA HIS A 98 12.54 -2.45 -0.93
C HIS A 98 13.72 -1.47 -1.02
N ARG A 99 14.61 -1.47 -0.01
CA ARG A 99 15.80 -0.59 0.08
C ARG A 99 15.54 0.89 -0.28
N PRO A 100 14.50 1.52 0.27
CA PRO A 100 14.07 2.86 -0.12
C PRO A 100 15.18 3.92 -0.03
N PRO A 101 15.17 4.94 -0.90
CA PRO A 101 16.23 5.94 -1.02
C PRO A 101 16.43 6.78 0.25
N TYR A 102 15.37 7.06 1.00
CA TYR A 102 15.46 7.92 2.19
C TYR A 102 15.70 7.15 3.51
N ASN A 103 15.75 5.81 3.52
CA ASN A 103 16.13 5.03 4.70
C ASN A 103 17.65 4.83 4.77
N ILE A 104 18.37 5.86 5.25
CA ILE A 104 19.85 5.89 5.27
C ILE A 104 20.44 5.05 6.42
N LEU A 105 19.80 5.03 7.59
CA LEU A 105 20.33 4.44 8.84
C LEU A 105 20.15 2.92 8.99
N LEU A 106 19.49 2.28 8.01
CA LEU A 106 19.14 0.86 8.02
C LEU A 106 19.63 0.11 6.77
N ARG A 107 20.57 0.71 6.03
CA ARG A 107 21.32 0.06 4.95
C ARG A 107 22.51 -0.74 5.47
N ASP A 108 23.04 -0.37 6.62
CA ASP A 108 24.16 -1.06 7.29
C ASP A 108 23.67 -2.04 8.36
N ASP A 109 24.35 -3.18 8.45
CA ASP A 109 24.19 -4.27 9.43
C ASP A 109 24.49 -3.84 10.87
N LYS A 110 23.81 -2.82 11.40
CA LYS A 110 23.80 -2.55 12.84
C LYS A 110 23.06 -3.70 13.53
N SER A 111 23.89 -4.64 13.92
CA SER A 111 23.58 -6.04 14.08
C SER A 111 22.53 -6.33 15.16
N TYR A 112 21.55 -7.15 14.80
CA TYR A 112 20.55 -7.69 15.71
C TYR A 112 21.13 -8.24 17.02
N LEU A 113 20.32 -8.19 18.07
CA LEU A 113 20.60 -8.93 19.29
C LEU A 113 20.30 -10.40 19.05
N TYR A 114 21.28 -11.23 19.35
CA TYR A 114 21.16 -12.68 19.34
C TYR A 114 21.38 -13.20 20.75
N LEU A 115 20.60 -14.20 21.13
CA LEU A 115 21.03 -15.12 22.16
C LEU A 115 22.19 -15.94 21.62
N PHE A 116 23.15 -16.27 22.48
CA PHE A 116 24.18 -17.23 22.15
C PHE A 116 24.39 -18.22 23.27
N VAL A 117 24.78 -19.43 22.89
CA VAL A 117 25.28 -20.48 23.78
C VAL A 117 26.77 -20.66 23.51
N SER A 118 27.60 -20.54 24.55
CA SER A 118 29.06 -20.75 24.39
C SER A 118 29.41 -22.22 24.20
N ILE A 119 30.65 -22.50 23.78
CA ILE A 119 31.16 -23.86 23.54
C ILE A 119 32.09 -24.37 24.64
N ASP A 120 32.14 -23.68 25.79
CA ASP A 120 33.01 -24.02 26.91
C ASP A 120 32.54 -25.32 27.60
N ASN A 121 33.37 -25.93 28.47
CA ASN A 121 33.02 -27.15 29.23
C ASN A 121 31.70 -27.08 30.02
N PHE A 122 31.32 -25.89 30.47
CA PHE A 122 30.00 -25.58 31.00
C PHE A 122 29.45 -24.40 30.17
N PRO A 123 28.72 -24.66 29.07
CA PRO A 123 28.19 -23.61 28.19
C PRO A 123 27.36 -22.56 28.94
N LYS A 124 27.58 -21.28 28.66
CA LYS A 124 26.73 -20.19 29.17
C LYS A 124 25.74 -19.72 28.12
N ILE A 125 24.63 -19.16 28.59
CA ILE A 125 23.72 -18.38 27.75
C ILE A 125 23.96 -16.88 27.93
N GLY A 126 24.09 -16.15 26.83
CA GLY A 126 24.29 -14.70 26.83
C GLY A 126 23.60 -14.01 25.66
N ILE A 127 23.68 -12.68 25.64
CA ILE A 127 23.14 -11.82 24.59
C ILE A 127 24.31 -11.09 23.93
N SER A 128 24.36 -11.07 22.60
CA SER A 128 25.39 -10.38 21.82
C SER A 128 24.78 -9.61 20.65
N ARG A 129 25.44 -8.52 20.23
CA ARG A 129 25.14 -7.83 18.98
C ARG A 129 25.93 -8.48 17.85
N GLY A 130 25.23 -9.03 16.87
CA GLY A 130 25.85 -9.65 15.69
C GLY A 130 26.54 -10.99 15.92
N LYS A 131 26.90 -11.63 14.79
CA LYS A 131 27.57 -12.94 14.75
C LYS A 131 29.10 -12.85 14.65
N SER A 132 29.66 -11.64 14.46
CA SER A 132 31.06 -11.44 14.03
C SER A 132 32.11 -11.62 15.13
N ASN A 133 31.81 -11.30 16.39
CA ASN A 133 32.81 -11.31 17.47
C ASN A 133 32.99 -12.67 18.17
N HIS A 134 32.15 -13.68 17.89
CA HIS A 134 32.26 -15.01 18.50
C HIS A 134 31.92 -16.13 17.51
N ARG A 135 32.68 -16.28 16.42
CA ARG A 135 32.42 -17.24 15.31
C ARG A 135 32.19 -18.70 15.73
N GLN A 136 32.64 -19.11 16.92
CA GLN A 136 32.49 -20.49 17.41
C GLN A 136 31.22 -20.72 18.28
N ASN A 137 30.53 -19.65 18.72
CA ASN A 137 29.33 -19.78 19.55
C ASN A 137 28.07 -20.08 18.71
N ARG A 138 27.07 -20.71 19.34
CA ARG A 138 25.78 -21.01 18.70
C ARG A 138 24.81 -19.86 18.92
N PHE A 139 24.39 -19.16 17.86
CA PHE A 139 23.54 -17.98 17.93
C PHE A 139 22.08 -18.27 17.55
N PHE A 140 21.14 -17.62 18.25
CA PHE A 140 19.69 -17.76 18.09
C PHE A 140 19.03 -16.37 18.14
N GLY A 141 18.09 -16.10 17.23
CA GLY A 141 17.50 -14.78 17.02
C GLY A 141 17.30 -14.50 15.52
N PRO A 142 17.00 -13.26 15.12
CA PRO A 142 17.20 -12.00 15.87
C PRO A 142 16.08 -11.62 16.85
N TYR A 143 16.43 -10.94 17.94
CA TYR A 143 15.48 -10.35 18.89
C TYR A 143 15.23 -8.86 18.60
N PRO A 144 13.97 -8.40 18.61
CA PRO A 144 13.59 -7.03 18.22
C PRO A 144 14.06 -5.96 19.22
N SER A 145 14.23 -6.34 20.49
CA SER A 145 14.73 -5.44 21.53
C SER A 145 15.60 -6.18 22.56
N ALA A 146 16.36 -5.41 23.35
CA ALA A 146 17.11 -5.97 24.47
C ALA A 146 16.19 -6.58 25.54
N ALA A 147 14.96 -6.06 25.70
CA ALA A 147 13.98 -6.61 26.61
C ALA A 147 13.54 -8.01 26.16
N ASN A 148 13.18 -8.18 24.88
CA ASN A 148 12.79 -9.49 24.34
C ASN A 148 13.93 -10.52 24.43
N ALA A 149 15.17 -10.10 24.15
CA ALA A 149 16.34 -10.97 24.31
C ALA A 149 16.54 -11.37 25.78
N LYS A 150 16.33 -10.44 26.72
CA LYS A 150 16.44 -10.68 28.17
C LYS A 150 15.34 -11.62 28.66
N GLU A 151 14.10 -11.42 28.22
CA GLU A 151 12.96 -12.30 28.54
C GLU A 151 13.23 -13.73 28.06
N ALA A 152 13.68 -13.89 26.82
CA ALA A 152 14.03 -15.20 26.27
C ALA A 152 15.21 -15.84 27.02
N GLN A 153 16.22 -15.06 27.43
CA GLN A 153 17.30 -15.56 28.28
C GLN A 153 16.77 -16.07 29.62
N VAL A 154 15.94 -15.28 30.32
CA VAL A 154 15.36 -15.64 31.63
C VAL A 154 14.47 -16.87 31.50
N LEU A 155 13.75 -17.02 30.39
CA LEU A 155 12.92 -18.18 30.09
C LEU A 155 13.76 -19.47 30.01
N LEU A 156 14.86 -19.42 29.26
CA LEU A 156 15.78 -20.55 29.13
C LEU A 156 16.46 -20.90 30.45
N GLN A 157 16.72 -19.90 31.29
CA GLN A 157 17.23 -20.12 32.64
C GLN A 157 16.20 -20.81 33.55
N LYS A 158 14.91 -20.45 33.48
CA LYS A 158 13.84 -21.16 34.19
C LYS A 158 13.67 -22.60 33.70
N LEU A 159 13.73 -22.81 32.39
CA LEU A 159 13.49 -24.11 31.77
C LEU A 159 14.67 -25.07 31.85
N PHE A 160 15.91 -24.58 31.81
CA PHE A 160 17.10 -25.43 31.66
C PHE A 160 18.19 -25.11 32.68
N MET A 161 18.00 -24.10 33.54
CA MET A 161 18.95 -23.71 34.61
C MET A 161 20.39 -23.50 34.12
N LEU A 162 20.52 -22.90 32.93
CA LEU A 162 21.83 -22.57 32.35
C LEU A 162 22.45 -21.36 33.05
N ARG A 163 23.79 -21.33 33.08
CA ARG A 163 24.53 -20.21 33.66
C ARG A 163 24.52 -19.04 32.69
N ASN A 164 24.48 -17.82 33.22
CA ASN A 164 24.66 -16.58 32.48
C ASN A 164 25.91 -15.80 32.93
N CYS A 165 26.59 -16.27 33.98
CA CYS A 165 27.75 -15.60 34.56
C CYS A 165 28.95 -15.59 33.60
N THR A 166 29.82 -14.58 33.76
CA THR A 166 31.05 -14.51 32.96
C THR A 166 32.00 -15.66 33.30
N ASN A 167 32.90 -16.03 32.38
CA ASN A 167 33.85 -17.12 32.61
C ASN A 167 34.80 -16.80 33.78
N ARG A 168 35.14 -15.51 33.97
CA ARG A 168 35.88 -15.05 35.15
C ARG A 168 35.12 -15.37 36.44
N THR A 169 33.85 -14.96 36.54
CA THR A 169 33.01 -15.24 37.71
C THR A 169 32.84 -16.75 37.95
N PHE A 170 32.68 -17.53 36.87
CA PHE A 170 32.55 -18.99 36.95
C PHE A 170 33.78 -19.66 37.56
N GLN A 171 34.99 -19.21 37.19
CA GLN A 171 36.25 -19.76 37.70
C GLN A 171 36.53 -19.36 39.16
N THR A 172 36.13 -18.16 39.58
CA THR A 172 36.43 -17.64 40.92
C THR A 172 35.38 -18.02 41.98
N SER A 173 34.12 -18.23 41.59
CA SER A 173 33.02 -18.41 42.53
C SER A 173 32.87 -19.87 42.97
N LYS A 174 33.26 -20.18 44.21
CA LYS A 174 33.03 -21.52 44.82
C LYS A 174 31.71 -21.66 45.57
N LYS A 175 30.97 -20.56 45.76
CA LYS A 175 29.65 -20.55 46.44
C LYS A 175 28.52 -20.36 45.42
N PRO A 176 27.33 -20.97 45.63
CA PRO A 176 26.16 -20.73 44.80
C PRO A 176 25.69 -19.27 44.87
N CYS A 177 25.27 -18.71 43.74
CA CYS A 177 24.81 -17.32 43.63
C CYS A 177 23.28 -17.20 43.69
N LEU A 178 22.78 -15.97 43.64
CA LEU A 178 21.33 -15.68 43.65
C LEU A 178 20.57 -16.46 42.56
N GLU A 179 21.13 -16.57 41.34
CA GLU A 179 20.49 -17.31 40.23
C GLU A 179 20.24 -18.79 40.59
N TYR A 180 21.08 -19.40 41.43
CA TYR A 180 20.82 -20.75 41.95
C TYR A 180 19.70 -20.76 42.98
N GLN A 181 19.71 -19.82 43.92
CA GLN A 181 18.69 -19.72 44.98
C GLN A 181 17.28 -19.52 44.39
N ILE A 182 17.17 -18.77 43.29
CA ILE A 182 15.89 -18.56 42.57
C ILE A 182 15.63 -19.59 41.46
N LYS A 183 16.34 -20.73 41.47
CA LYS A 183 16.17 -21.87 40.55
C LYS A 183 16.33 -21.54 39.05
N ARG A 184 17.28 -20.66 38.71
CA ARG A 184 17.63 -20.24 37.34
C ARG A 184 19.01 -20.70 36.87
N CYS A 185 19.80 -21.28 37.75
CA CYS A 185 21.12 -21.84 37.45
C CYS A 185 21.35 -23.08 38.33
N SER A 186 21.93 -24.14 37.78
CA SER A 186 22.29 -25.37 38.53
C SER A 186 23.62 -25.27 39.29
N ALA A 187 24.19 -24.06 39.39
CA ALA A 187 25.46 -23.75 40.07
C ALA A 187 26.64 -24.71 39.76
N PRO A 188 26.98 -24.94 38.47
CA PRO A 188 28.16 -25.74 38.12
C PRO A 188 29.47 -25.16 38.68
N CYS A 189 29.55 -23.86 38.94
CA CYS A 189 30.70 -23.21 39.56
C CYS A 189 30.96 -23.67 41.01
N ALA A 190 29.91 -24.12 41.72
CA ALA A 190 29.99 -24.65 43.07
C ALA A 190 30.03 -26.19 43.11
N GLY A 191 30.10 -26.86 41.95
CA GLY A 191 30.13 -28.32 41.87
C GLY A 191 28.81 -29.02 42.19
N LEU A 192 27.67 -28.30 42.21
CA LEU A 192 26.36 -28.86 42.58
C LEU A 192 25.66 -29.65 41.46
N ILE A 193 26.26 -29.73 40.26
CA ILE A 193 25.74 -30.50 39.14
C ILE A 193 26.89 -31.17 38.37
N ASP A 194 26.66 -32.43 37.99
CA ASP A 194 27.59 -33.19 37.17
C ASP A 194 27.67 -32.62 35.75
N LYS A 195 28.87 -32.66 35.15
CA LYS A 195 29.11 -32.19 33.77
C LYS A 195 28.14 -32.83 32.76
N LYS A 196 27.93 -34.15 32.85
CA LYS A 196 27.02 -34.89 31.94
C LYS A 196 25.56 -34.41 32.06
N LYS A 197 25.08 -34.16 33.28
CA LYS A 197 23.72 -33.66 33.52
C LYS A 197 23.57 -32.23 32.99
N TYR A 198 24.56 -31.38 33.22
CA TYR A 198 24.57 -30.02 32.69
C TYR A 198 24.58 -29.98 31.16
N GLU A 199 25.39 -30.84 30.53
CA GLU A 199 25.45 -30.96 29.07
C GLU A 199 24.09 -31.39 28.50
N GLN A 200 23.38 -32.31 29.17
CA GLN A 200 22.02 -32.69 28.78
C GLN A 200 21.05 -31.48 28.83
N ASP A 201 21.10 -30.66 29.87
CA ASP A 201 20.29 -29.44 29.97
C ASP A 201 20.62 -28.44 28.85
N VAL A 202 21.90 -28.31 28.48
CA VAL A 202 22.33 -27.49 27.33
C VAL A 202 21.77 -28.04 26.02
N GLN A 203 21.83 -29.35 25.79
CA GLN A 203 21.27 -29.96 24.57
C GLN A 203 19.76 -29.77 24.51
N ASN A 204 19.06 -29.89 25.63
CA ASN A 204 17.62 -29.62 25.70
C ASN A 204 17.30 -28.15 25.37
N ALA A 205 18.09 -27.20 25.88
CA ALA A 205 17.94 -25.79 25.55
C ALA A 205 18.16 -25.50 24.07
N LEU A 206 19.14 -26.17 23.45
CA LEU A 206 19.42 -26.06 22.03
C LEU A 206 18.32 -26.70 21.17
N ALA A 207 17.79 -27.85 21.58
CA ALA A 207 16.65 -28.50 20.92
C ALA A 207 15.41 -27.59 20.97
N PHE A 208 15.14 -27.00 22.14
CA PHE A 208 14.07 -26.02 22.32
C PHE A 208 14.24 -24.79 21.42
N LEU A 209 15.44 -24.19 21.38
CA LEU A 209 15.74 -23.07 20.49
C LEU A 209 15.69 -23.43 18.99
N ARG A 210 15.82 -24.72 18.66
CA ARG A 210 15.59 -25.29 17.32
C ARG A 210 14.13 -25.73 17.11
N GLY A 211 13.21 -25.40 18.00
CA GLY A 211 11.80 -25.71 17.83
C GLY A 211 11.44 -27.21 17.95
N ASP A 212 12.34 -28.06 18.46
CA ASP A 212 12.01 -29.46 18.77
C ASP A 212 11.35 -29.57 20.16
N THR A 213 10.16 -28.97 20.27
CA THR A 213 9.41 -28.87 21.54
C THR A 213 8.63 -30.15 21.86
N LYS A 214 8.19 -30.91 20.84
CA LYS A 214 7.40 -32.14 21.03
C LYS A 214 8.21 -33.25 21.72
N ASN A 215 9.43 -33.52 21.25
CA ASN A 215 10.28 -34.53 21.86
C ASN A 215 10.70 -34.14 23.28
N LEU A 216 10.96 -32.85 23.50
CA LEU A 216 11.30 -32.33 24.82
C LEU A 216 10.13 -32.48 25.81
N GLN A 217 8.90 -32.14 25.40
CA GLN A 217 7.71 -32.36 26.22
C GLN A 217 7.54 -33.84 26.58
N LYS A 218 7.62 -34.74 25.59
CA LYS A 218 7.52 -36.19 25.83
C LYS A 218 8.57 -36.67 26.84
N THR A 219 9.80 -36.20 26.71
CA THR A 219 10.92 -36.55 27.61
C THR A 219 10.69 -36.04 29.03
N LEU A 220 10.22 -34.80 29.19
CA LEU A 220 9.95 -34.22 30.50
C LEU A 220 8.74 -34.87 31.19
N THR A 221 7.70 -35.21 30.44
CA THR A 221 6.55 -35.97 30.95
C THR A 221 6.96 -37.35 31.44
N GLN A 222 7.77 -38.07 30.67
CA GLN A 222 8.31 -39.36 31.10
C GLN A 222 9.11 -39.24 32.39
N LYS A 223 10.04 -38.27 32.47
CA LYS A 223 10.85 -38.02 33.68
C LYS A 223 10.01 -37.61 34.89
N MET A 224 8.93 -36.86 34.68
CA MET A 224 7.98 -36.51 35.73
C MET A 224 7.29 -37.77 36.28
N HIS A 225 6.81 -38.65 35.40
CA HIS A 225 6.18 -39.91 35.80
C HIS A 225 7.17 -40.86 36.50
N GLU A 226 8.38 -41.02 35.98
CA GLU A 226 9.44 -41.82 36.61
C GLU A 226 9.80 -41.29 38.00
N ALA A 227 9.95 -39.97 38.16
CA ALA A 227 10.20 -39.35 39.46
C ALA A 227 9.03 -39.58 40.44
N SER A 228 7.78 -39.49 39.96
CA SER A 228 6.59 -39.76 40.76
C SER A 228 6.49 -41.23 41.18
N GLN A 229 6.81 -42.16 40.28
CA GLN A 229 6.82 -43.61 40.57
C GLN A 229 7.88 -43.97 41.61
N ASN A 230 9.05 -43.32 41.55
CA ASN A 230 10.13 -43.49 42.52
C ASN A 230 9.94 -42.68 43.82
N MET A 231 8.75 -42.10 44.05
CA MET A 231 8.43 -41.25 45.21
C MET A 231 9.33 -40.01 45.39
N ASN A 232 10.00 -39.56 44.33
CA ASN A 232 10.86 -38.37 44.30
C ASN A 232 10.02 -37.12 43.97
N PHE A 233 9.13 -36.72 44.88
CA PHE A 233 8.14 -35.67 44.63
C PHE A 233 8.72 -34.30 44.30
N GLU A 234 9.84 -33.90 44.92
CA GLU A 234 10.51 -32.63 44.60
C GLU A 234 10.94 -32.56 43.14
N GLN A 235 11.44 -33.69 42.61
CA GLN A 235 11.90 -33.78 41.23
C GLN A 235 10.73 -33.90 40.25
N ALA A 236 9.62 -34.55 40.66
CA ALA A 236 8.38 -34.56 39.90
C ALA A 236 7.77 -33.15 39.78
N ILE A 237 7.70 -32.38 40.87
CA ILE A 237 7.23 -30.98 40.88
C ILE A 237 8.10 -30.13 39.95
N PHE A 238 9.42 -30.31 40.01
CA PHE A 238 10.35 -29.59 39.15
C PHE A 238 10.09 -29.84 37.65
N TYR A 239 9.86 -31.09 37.24
CA TYR A 239 9.52 -31.40 35.85
C TYR A 239 8.12 -30.91 35.46
N ARG A 240 7.14 -31.00 36.37
CA ARG A 240 5.78 -30.48 36.17
C ARG A 240 5.78 -28.97 35.94
N ASP A 241 6.51 -28.21 36.75
CA ASP A 241 6.58 -26.76 36.63
C ASP A 241 7.27 -26.36 35.32
N ARG A 242 8.32 -27.09 34.91
CA ARG A 242 8.94 -26.93 33.58
C ARG A 242 7.98 -27.25 32.44
N LEU A 243 7.16 -28.30 32.57
CA LEU A 243 6.12 -28.65 31.60
C LEU A 243 5.06 -27.55 31.51
N GLY A 244 4.66 -26.95 32.63
CA GLY A 244 3.72 -25.83 32.67
C GLY A 244 4.24 -24.64 31.87
N VAL A 245 5.49 -24.21 32.15
CA VAL A 245 6.17 -23.14 31.41
C VAL A 245 6.31 -23.51 29.92
N LEU A 246 6.72 -24.74 29.58
CA LEU A 246 6.80 -25.21 28.19
C LEU A 246 5.46 -25.24 27.47
N SER A 247 4.36 -25.54 28.17
CA SER A 247 3.01 -25.61 27.61
C SER A 247 2.46 -24.22 27.35
N GLU A 248 2.66 -23.29 28.29
CA GLU A 248 2.37 -21.86 28.13
C GLU A 248 3.19 -21.23 27.00
N ILE A 249 4.44 -21.66 26.86
CA ILE A 249 5.30 -21.21 25.76
C ILE A 249 4.91 -21.87 24.44
N THR A 250 4.60 -23.16 24.37
CA THR A 250 4.19 -23.77 23.08
C THR A 250 2.85 -23.22 22.59
N SER A 251 1.98 -22.79 23.49
CA SER A 251 0.78 -22.03 23.14
C SER A 251 1.06 -20.58 22.71
N THR A 252 2.20 -19.97 23.13
CA THR A 252 2.59 -18.58 22.78
C THR A 252 3.78 -18.42 21.79
N GLN A 253 4.59 -19.46 21.54
CA GLN A 253 5.87 -19.46 20.78
C GLN A 253 5.93 -20.51 19.65
N ALA A 254 4.81 -21.03 19.16
CA ALA A 254 4.76 -21.61 17.80
C ALA A 254 5.04 -20.56 16.68
N VAL A 255 5.73 -19.46 17.01
CA VAL A 255 5.72 -18.13 16.39
C VAL A 255 7.08 -17.75 15.77
N HIS A 256 8.14 -18.56 15.90
CA HIS A 256 9.49 -18.15 15.43
C HIS A 256 10.21 -19.06 14.41
N ARG A 257 9.53 -20.04 13.82
CA ARG A 257 9.95 -20.61 12.52
C ARG A 257 8.83 -20.41 11.51
N LEU A 258 8.67 -19.16 11.08
CA LEU A 258 7.83 -18.87 9.92
C LEU A 258 8.65 -19.29 8.69
N GLU A 259 8.38 -20.48 8.19
CA GLU A 259 8.84 -20.95 6.88
C GLU A 259 7.63 -21.00 5.94
N GLY A 260 7.88 -20.70 4.67
CA GLY A 260 6.86 -20.75 3.61
C GLY A 260 6.54 -19.39 3.00
N ASP A 261 6.20 -19.45 1.72
CA ASP A 261 5.70 -18.33 0.94
C ASP A 261 4.19 -18.47 0.85
N ALA A 262 3.46 -17.41 1.20
CA ALA A 262 2.01 -17.39 1.16
C ALA A 262 1.49 -16.01 0.79
N ASP A 263 0.36 -15.97 0.09
CA ASP A 263 -0.42 -14.75 -0.05
C ASP A 263 -1.75 -14.93 0.68
N VAL A 264 -2.12 -13.95 1.50
CA VAL A 264 -3.32 -13.97 2.34
C VAL A 264 -4.30 -12.96 1.77
N PHE A 265 -5.51 -13.42 1.46
CA PHE A 265 -6.60 -12.64 0.93
C PHE A 265 -7.72 -12.61 1.98
N PHE A 266 -8.13 -11.41 2.38
CA PHE A 266 -9.29 -11.24 3.26
C PHE A 266 -10.33 -10.39 2.53
N MET A 267 -11.44 -11.01 2.15
CA MET A 267 -12.59 -10.33 1.55
C MET A 267 -13.63 -9.97 2.61
N MET A 268 -14.10 -8.73 2.59
CA MET A 268 -15.16 -8.26 3.47
C MET A 268 -16.10 -7.36 2.69
N GLU A 269 -17.40 -7.51 2.95
CA GLU A 269 -18.43 -6.61 2.44
C GLU A 269 -19.04 -5.82 3.61
N GLN A 270 -19.21 -4.52 3.42
CA GLN A 270 -19.94 -3.68 4.36
C GLN A 270 -20.75 -2.62 3.61
N MET A 271 -22.07 -2.59 3.84
CA MET A 271 -23.01 -1.67 3.18
C MET A 271 -22.90 -1.67 1.65
N GLY A 272 -22.77 -2.86 1.04
CA GLY A 272 -22.63 -3.03 -0.42
C GLY A 272 -21.24 -2.70 -0.99
N ILE A 273 -20.29 -2.24 -0.17
CA ILE A 273 -18.91 -2.03 -0.59
C ILE A 273 -18.12 -3.31 -0.31
N LEU A 274 -17.65 -3.96 -1.37
CA LEU A 274 -16.80 -5.15 -1.29
C LEU A 274 -15.32 -4.77 -1.38
N ALA A 275 -14.52 -5.24 -0.44
CA ALA A 275 -13.08 -5.01 -0.41
C ALA A 275 -12.30 -6.31 -0.16
N VAL A 276 -11.14 -6.42 -0.79
CA VAL A 276 -10.18 -7.52 -0.57
C VAL A 276 -8.84 -6.93 -0.16
N HIS A 277 -8.37 -7.28 1.03
CA HIS A 277 -6.99 -7.00 1.42
C HIS A 277 -6.09 -8.17 1.04
N VAL A 278 -4.99 -7.86 0.37
CA VAL A 278 -3.96 -8.83 -0.04
C VAL A 278 -2.69 -8.54 0.77
N LEU A 279 -2.28 -9.52 1.57
CA LEU A 279 -1.04 -9.49 2.33
C LEU A 279 -0.05 -10.50 1.73
N THR A 280 1.14 -10.03 1.37
CA THR A 280 2.18 -10.86 0.74
C THR A 280 3.18 -11.33 1.80
N ILE A 281 3.40 -12.64 1.90
CA ILE A 281 4.38 -13.25 2.80
C ILE A 281 5.41 -14.06 2.02
N ARG A 282 6.70 -13.80 2.25
CA ARG A 282 7.80 -14.61 1.71
C ARG A 282 8.76 -15.00 2.82
N GLN A 283 9.18 -16.26 2.82
CA GLN A 283 10.02 -16.84 3.88
C GLN A 283 9.46 -16.54 5.28
N GLY A 284 8.14 -16.59 5.41
CA GLY A 284 7.45 -16.29 6.66
C GLY A 284 7.42 -14.82 7.10
N LYS A 285 7.93 -13.89 6.28
CA LYS A 285 7.95 -12.45 6.55
C LYS A 285 6.90 -11.74 5.70
N VAL A 286 6.15 -10.85 6.33
CA VAL A 286 5.23 -9.94 5.63
C VAL A 286 6.06 -8.93 4.82
N LEU A 287 5.87 -8.92 3.50
CA LEU A 287 6.52 -8.04 2.54
C LEU A 287 5.66 -6.87 2.08
N GLY A 288 4.36 -6.89 2.38
CA GLY A 288 3.46 -5.83 1.91
C GLY A 288 2.01 -6.18 2.13
N GLY A 289 1.16 -5.16 2.07
CA GLY A 289 -0.29 -5.28 2.21
C GLY A 289 -0.99 -4.19 1.42
N LYS A 290 -2.07 -4.53 0.70
CA LYS A 290 -2.88 -3.55 -0.04
C LYS A 290 -4.35 -3.97 -0.11
N THR A 291 -5.23 -3.01 0.13
CA THR A 291 -6.67 -3.18 -0.03
C THR A 291 -7.12 -2.77 -1.43
N TYR A 292 -7.96 -3.61 -2.03
CA TYR A 292 -8.62 -3.40 -3.31
C TYR A 292 -10.12 -3.30 -3.06
N PHE A 293 -10.74 -2.23 -3.54
CA PHE A 293 -12.19 -2.08 -3.55
C PHE A 293 -12.71 -2.55 -4.91
N LEU A 294 -13.70 -3.43 -4.91
CA LEU A 294 -14.30 -4.01 -6.11
C LEU A 294 -15.42 -3.10 -6.60
N ASP A 295 -15.48 -2.86 -7.91
CA ASP A 295 -16.58 -2.10 -8.54
C ASP A 295 -17.78 -3.04 -8.78
N ASP A 296 -18.99 -2.51 -9.00
CA ASP A 296 -20.22 -3.31 -9.23
C ASP A 296 -20.08 -4.39 -10.33
N ASN A 297 -19.27 -4.13 -11.36
CA ASN A 297 -19.01 -5.09 -12.45
C ASN A 297 -18.10 -6.27 -12.02
N ASP A 298 -17.33 -6.10 -10.95
CA ASP A 298 -16.53 -7.16 -10.33
C ASP A 298 -17.38 -8.00 -9.37
N ILE A 299 -18.54 -7.46 -8.94
CA ILE A 299 -19.55 -8.11 -8.09
C ILE A 299 -20.58 -8.90 -8.94
N GLU A 300 -20.81 -8.52 -10.20
CA GLU A 300 -21.67 -9.28 -11.12
C GLU A 300 -21.15 -10.71 -11.37
N GLY A 301 -21.77 -11.70 -10.71
CA GLY A 301 -21.49 -13.13 -10.82
C GLY A 301 -21.68 -13.86 -9.48
N GLU A 302 -21.79 -15.20 -9.49
CA GLU A 302 -22.04 -15.98 -8.26
C GLU A 302 -20.85 -15.99 -7.27
N ASN A 303 -19.66 -15.53 -7.68
CA ASN A 303 -18.48 -15.56 -6.80
C ASN A 303 -17.43 -14.45 -7.08
N PRO A 304 -17.57 -13.27 -6.46
CA PRO A 304 -16.63 -12.16 -6.66
C PRO A 304 -15.22 -12.46 -6.12
N PHE A 305 -15.09 -13.33 -5.10
CA PHE A 305 -13.78 -13.63 -4.53
C PHE A 305 -12.91 -14.45 -5.48
N GLU A 306 -13.48 -15.47 -6.11
CA GLU A 306 -12.80 -16.32 -7.09
C GLU A 306 -12.33 -15.47 -8.28
N ARG A 307 -13.22 -14.58 -8.77
CA ARG A 307 -12.92 -13.67 -9.88
C ARG A 307 -11.79 -12.70 -9.54
N PHE A 308 -11.81 -12.14 -8.34
CA PHE A 308 -10.74 -11.27 -7.87
C PHE A 308 -9.41 -12.02 -7.80
N LEU A 309 -9.40 -13.22 -7.22
CA LEU A 309 -8.20 -14.03 -7.08
C LEU A 309 -7.56 -14.33 -8.44
N LEU A 310 -8.36 -14.76 -9.41
CA LEU A 310 -7.90 -15.01 -10.78
C LEU A 310 -7.36 -13.72 -11.43
N SER A 311 -8.13 -12.64 -11.37
CA SER A 311 -7.75 -11.33 -11.94
C SER A 311 -6.44 -10.82 -11.35
N PHE A 312 -6.25 -10.96 -10.04
CA PHE A 312 -5.06 -10.53 -9.33
C PHE A 312 -3.79 -11.19 -9.91
N TYR A 313 -3.77 -12.51 -10.06
CA TYR A 313 -2.58 -13.19 -10.59
C TYR A 313 -2.43 -13.07 -12.11
N PHE A 314 -3.52 -12.89 -12.86
CA PHE A 314 -3.41 -12.71 -14.32
C PHE A 314 -3.01 -11.30 -14.73
N GLN A 315 -3.32 -10.29 -13.92
CA GLN A 315 -3.19 -8.87 -14.31
C GLN A 315 -2.24 -8.06 -13.43
N ILE A 316 -2.09 -8.41 -12.15
CA ILE A 316 -1.39 -7.58 -11.16
C ILE A 316 -0.06 -8.20 -10.75
N SER A 317 -0.06 -9.47 -10.33
CA SER A 317 1.14 -10.16 -9.83
C SER A 317 1.41 -11.44 -10.59
N GLN A 318 2.62 -11.62 -11.10
CA GLN A 318 3.05 -12.90 -11.70
C GLN A 318 3.76 -13.82 -10.69
N ASP A 319 3.94 -13.37 -9.45
CA ASP A 319 4.60 -14.14 -8.39
C ASP A 319 3.54 -14.92 -7.58
N LEU A 320 3.29 -16.17 -7.98
CA LEU A 320 2.34 -17.07 -7.34
C LEU A 320 3.04 -17.87 -6.22
N PRO A 321 2.62 -17.77 -4.93
CA PRO A 321 3.20 -18.56 -3.85
C PRO A 321 2.72 -20.01 -3.86
N LYS A 322 3.36 -20.88 -3.06
CA LYS A 322 2.91 -22.28 -2.88
C LYS A 322 1.61 -22.39 -2.08
N GLU A 323 1.28 -21.37 -1.30
CA GLU A 323 0.12 -21.35 -0.42
C GLU A 323 -0.68 -20.05 -0.59
N ILE A 324 -2.00 -20.18 -0.72
CA ILE A 324 -2.94 -19.06 -0.70
C ILE A 324 -3.86 -19.26 0.50
N ILE A 325 -4.01 -18.24 1.31
CA ILE A 325 -4.90 -18.26 2.48
C ILE A 325 -6.06 -17.30 2.20
N VAL A 326 -7.28 -17.75 2.44
CA VAL A 326 -8.51 -16.99 2.22
C VAL A 326 -9.37 -17.00 3.49
N ASN A 327 -10.26 -16.03 3.68
CA ASN A 327 -11.15 -15.99 4.84
C ASN A 327 -12.48 -16.73 4.67
N GLN A 328 -12.80 -17.20 3.44
CA GLN A 328 -14.00 -17.97 3.14
C GLN A 328 -13.68 -19.11 2.17
N ASP A 329 -14.48 -20.16 2.17
CA ASP A 329 -14.34 -21.26 1.22
C ASP A 329 -14.64 -20.81 -0.21
N LEU A 330 -13.92 -21.41 -1.17
CA LEU A 330 -14.11 -21.19 -2.60
C LEU A 330 -14.81 -22.43 -3.20
N PRO A 331 -16.08 -22.32 -3.63
CA PRO A 331 -16.82 -23.38 -4.32
C PRO A 331 -16.03 -24.07 -5.43
N ASN A 332 -15.35 -23.31 -6.30
CA ASN A 332 -14.59 -23.82 -7.44
C ASN A 332 -13.09 -23.93 -7.17
N LYS A 333 -12.70 -24.16 -5.90
CA LYS A 333 -11.30 -24.24 -5.47
C LYS A 333 -10.42 -25.12 -6.35
N GLN A 334 -10.90 -26.32 -6.73
CA GLN A 334 -10.11 -27.25 -7.54
C GLN A 334 -9.86 -26.68 -8.95
N THR A 335 -10.90 -26.16 -9.60
CA THR A 335 -10.80 -25.51 -10.90
C THR A 335 -9.79 -24.35 -10.89
N ILE A 336 -9.78 -23.55 -9.82
CA ILE A 336 -8.82 -22.44 -9.67
C ILE A 336 -7.38 -22.96 -9.56
N ILE A 337 -7.16 -24.02 -8.78
CA ILE A 337 -5.84 -24.66 -8.65
C ILE A 337 -5.37 -25.17 -10.01
N ASP A 338 -6.25 -25.79 -10.79
CA ASP A 338 -5.92 -26.33 -12.11
C ASP A 338 -5.59 -25.20 -13.11
N VAL A 339 -6.36 -24.11 -13.10
CA VAL A 339 -6.10 -22.91 -13.92
C VAL A 339 -4.75 -22.27 -13.58
N PHE A 340 -4.42 -22.14 -12.29
CA PHE A 340 -3.12 -21.63 -11.87
C PHE A 340 -1.98 -22.59 -12.23
N TYR A 341 -2.18 -23.91 -12.13
CA TYR A 341 -1.20 -24.88 -12.56
C TYR A 341 -0.92 -24.78 -14.07
N GLN A 342 -1.95 -24.64 -14.90
CA GLN A 342 -1.80 -24.46 -16.35
C GLN A 342 -1.04 -23.18 -16.71
N LYS A 343 -1.27 -22.07 -15.99
CA LYS A 343 -0.62 -20.79 -16.30
C LYS A 343 0.81 -20.69 -15.77
N PHE A 344 1.03 -21.09 -14.52
CA PHE A 344 2.27 -20.85 -13.78
C PHE A 344 3.14 -22.10 -13.62
N ASN A 345 2.65 -23.28 -14.02
CA ASN A 345 3.31 -24.57 -13.83
C ASN A 345 3.72 -24.85 -12.36
N GLN A 346 2.95 -24.31 -11.42
CA GLN A 346 3.21 -24.40 -9.99
C GLN A 346 2.02 -25.01 -9.26
N LYS A 347 2.29 -26.05 -8.46
CA LYS A 347 1.28 -26.64 -7.57
C LYS A 347 1.10 -25.74 -6.36
N ILE A 348 -0.14 -25.36 -6.10
CA ILE A 348 -0.51 -24.51 -4.97
C ILE A 348 -1.52 -25.19 -4.05
N ILE A 349 -1.62 -24.68 -2.83
CA ILE A 349 -2.63 -25.08 -1.86
C ILE A 349 -3.43 -23.85 -1.44
N ILE A 350 -4.75 -23.88 -1.59
CA ILE A 350 -5.64 -22.83 -1.06
C ILE A 350 -6.21 -23.30 0.29
N LYS A 351 -6.15 -22.47 1.33
CA LYS A 351 -6.70 -22.77 2.68
C LYS A 351 -7.61 -21.66 3.18
N SER A 352 -8.80 -22.03 3.62
CA SER A 352 -9.78 -21.16 4.29
C SER A 352 -9.71 -21.27 5.81
N GLN A 353 -9.57 -22.50 6.30
CA GLN A 353 -9.43 -22.80 7.72
C GLN A 353 -7.95 -22.90 8.08
N VAL A 354 -7.48 -21.93 8.86
CA VAL A 354 -6.08 -21.83 9.28
C VAL A 354 -5.97 -21.61 10.79
N HIS A 355 -4.89 -22.13 11.35
CA HIS A 355 -4.58 -22.02 12.77
C HIS A 355 -3.21 -21.34 12.97
N THR A 356 -2.92 -20.94 14.21
CA THR A 356 -1.60 -20.42 14.62
C THR A 356 -1.16 -19.18 13.82
N TYR A 357 0.03 -19.17 13.21
CA TYR A 357 0.58 -18.01 12.52
C TYR A 357 -0.18 -17.61 11.25
N ARG A 358 -0.70 -18.60 10.51
CA ARG A 358 -1.54 -18.34 9.33
C ARG A 358 -2.82 -17.60 9.74
N LYS A 359 -3.34 -17.92 10.93
CA LYS A 359 -4.46 -17.19 11.52
C LYS A 359 -4.06 -15.77 11.88
N GLN A 360 -2.89 -15.54 12.45
CA GLN A 360 -2.38 -14.19 12.72
C GLN A 360 -2.24 -13.34 11.45
N TRP A 361 -1.75 -13.93 10.34
CA TRP A 361 -1.71 -13.22 9.06
C TRP A 361 -3.10 -12.89 8.52
N LEU A 362 -4.06 -13.80 8.70
CA LEU A 362 -5.45 -13.58 8.33
C LEU A 362 -6.09 -12.48 9.20
N GLU A 363 -5.86 -12.48 10.51
CA GLU A 363 -6.31 -11.45 11.46
C GLU A 363 -5.67 -10.08 11.15
N MET A 364 -4.40 -10.05 10.72
CA MET A 364 -3.75 -8.83 10.23
C MET A 364 -4.43 -8.32 8.96
N ALA A 365 -4.72 -9.20 7.99
CA ALA A 365 -5.44 -8.82 6.77
C ALA A 365 -6.86 -8.30 7.08
N GLU A 366 -7.56 -8.93 8.03
CA GLU A 366 -8.86 -8.49 8.54
C GLU A 366 -8.80 -7.09 9.15
N LEU A 367 -7.80 -6.83 10.00
CA LEU A 367 -7.62 -5.53 10.65
C LEU A 367 -7.42 -4.42 9.62
N ASN A 368 -6.63 -4.68 8.58
CA ASN A 368 -6.35 -3.72 7.53
C ASN A 368 -7.57 -3.49 6.62
N VAL A 369 -8.26 -4.55 6.17
CA VAL A 369 -9.46 -4.38 5.31
C VAL A 369 -10.57 -3.63 6.04
N ARG A 370 -10.80 -3.92 7.33
CA ARG A 370 -11.83 -3.27 8.14
C ARG A 370 -11.54 -1.78 8.31
N ASN A 371 -10.28 -1.42 8.57
CA ASN A 371 -9.89 -0.02 8.69
C ASN A 371 -10.11 0.73 7.37
N ASP A 372 -9.68 0.15 6.26
CA ASP A 372 -9.80 0.77 4.93
C ASP A 372 -11.26 0.89 4.48
N LEU A 373 -12.11 -0.10 4.78
CA LEU A 373 -13.56 -0.04 4.58
C LEU A 373 -14.20 1.07 5.41
N THR A 374 -13.81 1.22 6.69
CA THR A 374 -14.34 2.28 7.56
C THR A 374 -14.05 3.67 6.98
N GLY A 375 -12.82 3.89 6.52
CA GLY A 375 -12.45 5.14 5.83
C GLY A 375 -13.26 5.35 4.55
N LYS A 376 -13.42 4.29 3.74
CA LYS A 376 -14.19 4.35 2.50
C LYS A 376 -15.68 4.64 2.73
N LEU A 377 -16.27 4.09 3.78
CA LEU A 377 -17.66 4.34 4.16
C LEU A 377 -17.87 5.76 4.67
N SER A 378 -16.90 6.31 5.40
CA SER A 378 -16.93 7.72 5.82
C SER A 378 -16.95 8.66 4.61
N ASP A 379 -16.08 8.42 3.62
CA ASP A 379 -16.05 9.20 2.37
C ASP A 379 -17.40 9.11 1.62
N TYR A 380 -18.01 7.92 1.60
CA TYR A 380 -19.31 7.68 0.97
C TYR A 380 -20.46 8.40 1.70
N GLN A 381 -20.49 8.32 3.03
CA GLN A 381 -21.48 9.02 3.85
C GLN A 381 -21.36 10.54 3.69
N GLU A 382 -20.14 11.08 3.63
CA GLU A 382 -19.93 12.50 3.38
C GLU A 382 -20.47 12.90 2.01
N LEU A 383 -20.22 12.11 0.97
CA LEU A 383 -20.75 12.36 -0.37
C LEU A 383 -22.29 12.35 -0.38
N GLN A 384 -22.92 11.35 0.24
CA GLN A 384 -24.37 11.25 0.35
C GLN A 384 -24.97 12.48 1.04
N GLN A 385 -24.39 12.92 2.16
CA GLN A 385 -24.83 14.14 2.84
C GLN A 385 -24.76 15.38 1.95
N ARG A 386 -23.77 15.46 1.05
CA ARG A 386 -23.68 16.58 0.10
C ARG A 386 -24.75 16.50 -0.99
N PHE A 387 -25.10 15.31 -1.47
CA PHE A 387 -26.22 15.13 -2.40
C PHE A 387 -27.56 15.43 -1.74
N ASP A 388 -27.76 15.03 -0.48
CA ASP A 388 -28.99 15.33 0.26
C ASP A 388 -29.13 16.83 0.50
N GLU A 389 -28.03 17.51 0.84
CA GLU A 389 -28.04 18.96 0.98
C GLU A 389 -28.32 19.66 -0.36
N LEU A 390 -27.80 19.14 -1.47
CA LEU A 390 -28.14 19.64 -2.81
C LEU A 390 -29.62 19.47 -3.11
N GLN A 391 -30.20 18.31 -2.78
CA GLN A 391 -31.64 18.07 -2.96
C GLN A 391 -32.48 19.06 -2.16
N LYS A 392 -32.09 19.39 -0.91
CA LYS A 392 -32.78 20.39 -0.08
C LYS A 392 -32.69 21.79 -0.67
N VAL A 393 -31.51 22.20 -1.15
CA VAL A 393 -31.32 23.51 -1.80
C VAL A 393 -32.19 23.65 -3.04
N LEU A 394 -32.40 22.56 -3.77
CA LEU A 394 -33.18 22.53 -5.00
C LEU A 394 -34.66 22.21 -4.78
N PHE A 395 -35.09 21.95 -3.54
CA PHE A 395 -36.49 21.69 -3.21
C PHE A 395 -37.38 22.88 -3.59
N GLY A 396 -38.48 22.62 -4.29
CA GLY A 396 -39.35 23.68 -4.85
C GLY A 396 -38.87 24.26 -6.19
N ILE A 397 -37.66 23.93 -6.66
CA ILE A 397 -37.19 24.13 -8.04
C ILE A 397 -37.27 22.82 -8.82
N CYS A 398 -36.83 21.73 -8.20
CA CYS A 398 -36.89 20.38 -8.76
C CYS A 398 -37.14 19.37 -7.64
N ASP A 399 -38.30 18.72 -7.70
CA ASP A 399 -38.69 17.70 -6.73
C ASP A 399 -38.25 16.29 -7.16
N ASN A 400 -37.71 16.15 -8.37
CA ASN A 400 -37.13 14.89 -8.83
C ASN A 400 -35.87 14.56 -8.03
N PHE A 401 -35.70 13.27 -7.71
CA PHE A 401 -34.53 12.80 -6.99
C PHE A 401 -33.28 12.90 -7.85
N ILE A 402 -32.26 13.62 -7.35
CA ILE A 402 -30.98 13.78 -8.04
C ILE A 402 -30.06 12.64 -7.65
N ASN A 403 -29.90 11.67 -8.54
CA ASN A 403 -28.96 10.57 -8.39
C ASN A 403 -27.73 10.75 -9.28
N ARG A 404 -27.90 11.29 -10.49
CA ARG A 404 -26.89 11.39 -11.53
C ARG A 404 -26.71 12.83 -11.98
N ILE A 405 -25.46 13.30 -11.95
CA ILE A 405 -25.07 14.65 -12.34
C ILE A 405 -24.03 14.57 -13.47
N GLU A 406 -24.25 15.29 -14.56
CA GLU A 406 -23.19 15.56 -15.55
C GLU A 406 -22.75 17.00 -15.48
N CYS A 407 -21.45 17.25 -15.65
CA CYS A 407 -20.91 18.60 -15.71
C CYS A 407 -20.05 18.79 -16.95
N PHE A 408 -20.27 19.91 -17.64
CA PHE A 408 -19.50 20.32 -18.81
C PHE A 408 -18.66 21.56 -18.57
N ASP A 409 -17.41 21.51 -19.05
CA ASP A 409 -16.48 22.63 -19.11
C ASP A 409 -15.95 22.77 -20.55
N ILE A 410 -15.87 24.00 -21.06
CA ILE A 410 -15.22 24.29 -22.34
C ILE A 410 -13.87 24.93 -22.04
N SER A 411 -12.82 24.26 -22.48
CA SER A 411 -11.46 24.76 -22.34
C SER A 411 -10.92 25.25 -23.69
N HIS A 412 -10.44 26.49 -23.69
CA HIS A 412 -9.67 27.09 -24.78
C HIS A 412 -8.19 27.15 -24.38
N THR A 413 -7.32 26.65 -25.24
CA THR A 413 -5.87 26.87 -25.13
C THR A 413 -5.43 27.67 -26.35
N MET A 414 -4.79 28.82 -26.15
CA MET A 414 -4.32 29.66 -27.24
C MET A 414 -3.46 28.84 -28.22
N GLY A 415 -3.93 28.71 -29.47
CA GLY A 415 -3.27 27.98 -30.55
C GLY A 415 -3.72 26.52 -30.76
N GLU A 416 -4.62 25.96 -29.94
CA GLU A 416 -5.16 24.60 -30.09
C GLU A 416 -6.70 24.63 -30.27
N LEU A 417 -7.27 23.58 -30.90
CA LEU A 417 -8.72 23.41 -31.01
C LEU A 417 -9.36 23.31 -29.60
N ALA A 418 -10.49 23.99 -29.40
CA ALA A 418 -11.21 23.95 -28.13
C ALA A 418 -11.65 22.51 -27.79
N VAL A 419 -11.69 22.20 -26.50
CA VAL A 419 -12.10 20.87 -26.02
C VAL A 419 -13.17 21.03 -24.96
N GLY A 420 -14.32 20.40 -25.20
CA GLY A 420 -15.36 20.21 -24.19
C GLY A 420 -15.11 18.96 -23.37
N SER A 421 -15.08 19.08 -22.06
CA SER A 421 -14.99 17.96 -21.14
C SER A 421 -16.36 17.69 -20.52
N CYS A 422 -16.69 16.42 -20.33
CA CYS A 422 -17.90 16.00 -19.62
C CYS A 422 -17.51 14.97 -18.57
N VAL A 423 -17.82 15.27 -17.31
CA VAL A 423 -17.63 14.38 -16.17
C VAL A 423 -18.99 13.96 -15.62
N VAL A 424 -19.03 12.75 -15.05
CA VAL A 424 -20.26 12.15 -14.55
C VAL A 424 -20.07 11.78 -13.08
N PHE A 425 -21.00 12.21 -12.24
CA PHE A 425 -21.06 11.84 -10.84
C PHE A 425 -22.41 11.21 -10.55
N ASP A 426 -22.42 10.29 -9.62
CA ASP A 426 -23.62 9.84 -8.95
C ASP A 426 -23.41 9.80 -7.45
N ARG A 427 -24.43 9.35 -6.73
CA ARG A 427 -24.40 9.15 -5.29
C ARG A 427 -23.35 8.11 -4.83
N MET A 428 -22.79 7.31 -5.74
CA MET A 428 -21.65 6.40 -5.51
C MET A 428 -20.29 7.05 -5.79
N GLY A 429 -20.26 8.23 -6.40
CA GLY A 429 -19.06 9.03 -6.64
C GLY A 429 -18.78 9.26 -8.13
N LYS A 430 -17.48 9.26 -8.48
CA LYS A 430 -17.01 9.62 -9.82
C LYS A 430 -17.18 8.46 -10.80
N GLN A 431 -18.03 8.62 -11.81
CA GLN A 431 -18.27 7.62 -12.85
C GLN A 431 -17.28 7.78 -14.02
N LYS A 432 -15.99 7.53 -13.76
CA LYS A 432 -14.88 7.78 -14.72
C LYS A 432 -15.05 7.10 -16.07
N ARG A 433 -15.64 5.91 -16.12
CA ARG A 433 -15.91 5.18 -17.39
C ARG A 433 -16.88 5.94 -18.30
N GLN A 434 -17.72 6.80 -17.73
CA GLN A 434 -18.70 7.61 -18.44
C GLN A 434 -18.16 9.01 -18.82
N TYR A 435 -16.93 9.35 -18.42
CA TYR A 435 -16.31 10.63 -18.78
C TYR A 435 -16.06 10.70 -20.29
N ARG A 436 -16.29 11.85 -20.90
CA ARG A 436 -16.10 12.04 -22.34
C ARG A 436 -15.43 13.38 -22.62
N GLN A 437 -14.63 13.40 -23.67
CA GLN A 437 -14.09 14.65 -24.21
C GLN A 437 -14.51 14.77 -25.66
N TYR A 438 -14.77 16.00 -26.06
CA TYR A 438 -15.26 16.36 -27.36
C TYR A 438 -14.31 17.40 -27.94
N ASN A 439 -13.56 17.03 -28.97
CA ASN A 439 -12.84 18.02 -29.77
C ASN A 439 -13.89 18.88 -30.48
N VAL A 440 -13.76 20.19 -30.33
CA VAL A 440 -14.63 21.18 -30.95
C VAL A 440 -14.02 21.54 -32.31
N ILE A 441 -14.87 21.66 -33.34
CA ILE A 441 -14.45 21.78 -34.74
C ILE A 441 -15.12 23.02 -35.33
N ASP A 442 -14.34 23.86 -36.04
CA ASP A 442 -14.80 24.98 -36.89
C ASP A 442 -15.64 26.08 -36.22
N VAL A 443 -15.34 26.42 -34.96
CA VAL A 443 -16.05 27.49 -34.21
C VAL A 443 -15.16 28.67 -33.80
N GLY A 444 -13.94 28.79 -34.33
CA GLY A 444 -13.14 30.01 -34.25
C GLY A 444 -12.78 30.52 -32.84
N GLY A 445 -12.96 29.71 -31.78
CA GLY A 445 -12.77 30.13 -30.40
C GLY A 445 -14.01 30.72 -29.73
N ASP A 446 -15.21 30.56 -30.30
CA ASP A 446 -16.48 30.90 -29.67
C ASP A 446 -16.90 29.83 -28.65
N ASP A 447 -16.78 30.15 -27.36
CA ASP A 447 -17.16 29.29 -26.23
C ASP A 447 -18.64 28.86 -26.27
N TYR A 448 -19.54 29.73 -26.75
CA TYR A 448 -20.97 29.43 -26.86
C TYR A 448 -21.23 28.42 -27.97
N ALA A 449 -20.71 28.66 -29.17
CA ALA A 449 -20.84 27.71 -30.28
C ALA A 449 -20.20 26.36 -29.94
N SER A 450 -19.07 26.38 -29.21
CA SER A 450 -18.38 25.19 -28.70
C SER A 450 -19.26 24.37 -27.76
N MET A 451 -19.88 25.02 -26.76
CA MET A 451 -20.80 24.38 -25.81
C MET A 451 -21.99 23.74 -26.52
N ARG A 452 -22.61 24.46 -27.45
CA ARG A 452 -23.74 23.98 -28.26
C ARG A 452 -23.38 22.70 -29.01
N GLN A 453 -22.25 22.71 -29.73
CA GLN A 453 -21.78 21.56 -30.52
C GLN A 453 -21.56 20.31 -29.65
N VAL A 454 -20.96 20.51 -28.47
CA VAL A 454 -20.63 19.43 -27.53
C VAL A 454 -21.89 18.79 -26.93
N LEU A 455 -22.85 19.61 -26.48
CA LEU A 455 -24.10 19.13 -25.91
C LEU A 455 -24.94 18.35 -26.93
N ILE A 456 -25.09 18.90 -28.15
CA ILE A 456 -25.83 18.22 -29.23
C ILE A 456 -25.20 16.86 -29.56
N ARG A 457 -23.86 16.81 -29.66
CA ARG A 457 -23.15 15.56 -29.97
C ARG A 457 -23.30 14.50 -28.87
N ARG A 458 -23.32 14.89 -27.59
CA ARG A 458 -23.52 13.95 -26.49
C ARG A 458 -24.96 13.41 -26.51
N TYR A 459 -25.95 14.30 -26.48
CA TYR A 459 -27.33 13.90 -26.22
C TYR A 459 -28.09 13.38 -27.43
N LYS A 460 -27.50 13.45 -28.62
CA LYS A 460 -27.93 12.59 -29.76
C LYS A 460 -27.69 11.10 -29.52
N LYS A 461 -26.80 10.71 -28.59
CA LYS A 461 -26.36 9.31 -28.38
C LYS A 461 -26.54 8.80 -26.95
N HIS A 462 -26.79 9.69 -25.99
CA HIS A 462 -26.83 9.38 -24.57
C HIS A 462 -28.06 10.04 -23.93
N SER A 463 -28.60 9.41 -22.90
CA SER A 463 -29.67 9.99 -22.09
C SER A 463 -29.16 11.15 -21.23
N LEU A 464 -30.07 12.05 -20.85
CA LEU A 464 -29.79 13.14 -19.93
C LEU A 464 -29.61 12.64 -18.48
N PRO A 465 -28.82 13.35 -17.66
CA PRO A 465 -28.79 13.16 -16.21
C PRO A 465 -30.01 13.76 -15.52
N ASP A 466 -30.17 13.50 -14.22
CA ASP A 466 -31.16 14.18 -13.38
C ASP A 466 -30.83 15.68 -13.25
N LEU A 467 -29.52 16.00 -13.18
CA LEU A 467 -28.99 17.36 -13.15
C LEU A 467 -27.83 17.54 -14.13
N LEU A 468 -27.93 18.56 -14.98
CA LEU A 468 -26.89 18.98 -15.90
C LEU A 468 -26.30 20.32 -15.45
N LEU A 469 -25.01 20.29 -15.10
CA LEU A 469 -24.21 21.44 -14.71
C LEU A 469 -23.40 21.97 -15.89
N ILE A 470 -23.49 23.26 -16.13
CA ILE A 470 -22.64 23.97 -17.10
C ILE A 470 -21.67 24.86 -16.33
N ASP A 471 -20.35 24.65 -16.49
CA ASP A 471 -19.33 25.56 -15.93
C ASP A 471 -19.36 26.86 -16.73
N GLY A 472 -20.15 27.81 -16.25
CA GLY A 472 -20.54 28.95 -17.04
C GLY A 472 -21.71 29.76 -16.48
N GLY A 473 -21.74 31.05 -16.85
CA GLY A 473 -22.81 31.97 -16.45
C GLY A 473 -24.07 31.85 -17.29
N ARG A 474 -24.98 32.83 -17.13
CA ARG A 474 -26.28 32.89 -17.83
C ARG A 474 -26.18 32.74 -19.36
N GLY A 475 -25.11 33.24 -19.98
CA GLY A 475 -24.89 33.08 -21.43
C GLY A 475 -24.72 31.62 -21.84
N GLN A 476 -23.80 30.88 -21.22
CA GLN A 476 -23.60 29.44 -21.49
C GLN A 476 -24.85 28.62 -21.14
N LEU A 477 -25.55 29.00 -20.08
CA LEU A 477 -26.81 28.37 -19.68
C LEU A 477 -27.90 28.51 -20.75
N THR A 478 -28.02 29.70 -21.36
CA THR A 478 -29.00 29.97 -22.44
C THR A 478 -28.68 29.12 -23.67
N VAL A 479 -27.40 29.01 -24.04
CA VAL A 479 -26.96 28.16 -25.16
C VAL A 479 -27.25 26.69 -24.91
N ALA A 480 -27.03 26.22 -23.67
CA ALA A 480 -27.36 24.85 -23.29
C ALA A 480 -28.87 24.59 -23.37
N LYS A 481 -29.71 25.56 -22.96
CA LYS A 481 -31.17 25.49 -23.13
C LYS A 481 -31.54 25.34 -24.60
N GLU A 482 -31.02 26.19 -25.49
CA GLU A 482 -31.31 26.14 -26.92
C GLU A 482 -30.92 24.80 -27.55
N ALA A 483 -29.74 24.26 -27.18
CA ALA A 483 -29.26 22.97 -27.66
C ALA A 483 -30.20 21.81 -27.26
N LEU A 484 -30.70 21.80 -26.02
CA LEU A 484 -31.62 20.77 -25.55
C LEU A 484 -33.06 20.96 -26.07
N GLN A 485 -33.48 22.20 -26.33
CA GLN A 485 -34.75 22.50 -26.99
C GLN A 485 -34.77 22.01 -28.44
N GLU A 486 -33.68 22.20 -29.20
CA GLU A 486 -33.56 21.66 -30.55
C GLU A 486 -33.71 20.13 -30.57
N LEU A 487 -33.20 19.45 -29.54
CA LEU A 487 -33.31 18.00 -29.39
C LEU A 487 -34.66 17.54 -28.80
N GLY A 488 -35.53 18.46 -28.35
CA GLY A 488 -36.83 18.13 -27.77
C GLY A 488 -36.77 17.46 -26.39
N ILE A 489 -35.65 17.61 -25.67
CA ILE A 489 -35.37 16.88 -24.41
C ILE A 489 -35.13 17.79 -23.19
N LEU A 490 -35.31 19.11 -23.32
CA LEU A 490 -35.05 20.07 -22.23
C LEU A 490 -35.77 19.72 -20.92
N SER A 491 -37.00 19.20 -20.97
CA SER A 491 -37.81 18.90 -19.79
C SER A 491 -37.38 17.65 -19.01
N GLN A 492 -36.38 16.90 -19.49
CA GLN A 492 -35.94 15.64 -18.88
C GLN A 492 -34.79 15.80 -17.89
N THR A 493 -34.29 17.03 -17.69
CA THR A 493 -33.18 17.31 -16.77
C THR A 493 -33.36 18.66 -16.10
N LEU A 494 -32.83 18.81 -14.88
CA LEU A 494 -32.61 20.13 -14.31
C LEU A 494 -31.33 20.73 -14.91
N LEU A 495 -31.39 21.95 -15.45
CA LEU A 495 -30.25 22.63 -16.05
C LEU A 495 -29.79 23.80 -15.15
N ILE A 496 -28.54 23.77 -14.70
CA ILE A 496 -27.95 24.80 -13.84
C ILE A 496 -26.62 25.30 -14.41
N GLY A 497 -26.47 26.62 -14.49
CA GLY A 497 -25.21 27.29 -14.78
C GLY A 497 -24.46 27.61 -13.50
N VAL A 498 -23.17 27.32 -13.45
CA VAL A 498 -22.33 27.60 -12.27
C VAL A 498 -21.30 28.64 -12.65
N ALA A 499 -21.43 29.86 -12.11
CA ALA A 499 -20.49 30.95 -12.36
C ALA A 499 -19.71 31.30 -11.09
N LYS A 500 -18.50 31.85 -11.25
CA LYS A 500 -17.77 32.49 -10.15
C LYS A 500 -18.45 33.82 -9.82
N GLY A 501 -18.88 34.02 -8.57
CA GLY A 501 -19.54 35.25 -8.09
C GLY A 501 -18.62 36.48 -8.05
N GLU A 502 -19.13 37.57 -7.47
CA GLU A 502 -18.45 38.86 -7.43
C GLU A 502 -17.01 38.74 -6.87
N GLY A 503 -16.03 39.19 -7.67
CA GLY A 503 -14.60 39.15 -7.32
C GLY A 503 -13.82 37.93 -7.80
N ARG A 504 -14.40 37.00 -8.58
CA ARG A 504 -13.70 35.83 -9.18
C ARG A 504 -12.92 34.94 -8.19
N LYS A 505 -13.28 34.93 -6.91
CA LYS A 505 -12.67 34.07 -5.88
C LYS A 505 -13.38 32.70 -5.86
N ALA A 506 -12.62 31.62 -5.66
CA ALA A 506 -13.18 30.28 -5.46
C ALA A 506 -13.96 30.21 -4.13
N GLY A 507 -15.10 29.51 -4.11
CA GLY A 507 -16.00 29.44 -2.96
C GLY A 507 -17.00 30.60 -2.87
N LEU A 508 -17.37 31.19 -4.00
CA LEU A 508 -18.46 32.17 -4.15
C LEU A 508 -19.26 31.83 -5.42
N GLU A 509 -19.44 30.53 -5.70
CA GLU A 509 -20.14 30.10 -6.90
C GLU A 509 -21.64 30.37 -6.79
N VAL A 510 -22.18 31.04 -7.81
CA VAL A 510 -23.61 31.34 -7.90
C VAL A 510 -24.26 30.36 -8.85
N LEU A 511 -25.38 29.77 -8.41
CA LEU A 511 -26.20 28.87 -9.21
C LEU A 511 -27.21 29.68 -10.01
N HIS A 512 -27.13 29.58 -11.33
CA HIS A 512 -28.05 30.23 -12.24
C HIS A 512 -29.05 29.22 -12.80
N PHE A 513 -30.33 29.62 -12.78
CA PHE A 513 -31.45 28.84 -13.29
C PHE A 513 -32.08 29.54 -14.50
N LEU A 514 -32.86 28.80 -15.28
CA LEU A 514 -33.59 29.35 -16.44
C LEU A 514 -34.80 30.20 -16.02
N ASN A 515 -35.54 29.73 -15.02
CA ASN A 515 -36.84 30.29 -14.63
C ASN A 515 -36.91 30.65 -13.13
N HIS A 516 -35.77 30.66 -12.44
CA HIS A 516 -35.69 30.99 -11.01
C HIS A 516 -34.56 31.99 -10.76
N ASP A 517 -34.65 32.71 -9.64
CA ASP A 517 -33.60 33.59 -9.18
C ASP A 517 -32.32 32.81 -8.90
N ALA A 518 -31.20 33.50 -9.07
CA ALA A 518 -29.90 32.89 -8.82
C ALA A 518 -29.73 32.62 -7.32
N ILE A 519 -29.20 31.45 -6.97
CA ILE A 519 -28.95 31.08 -5.58
C ILE A 519 -27.45 31.28 -5.30
N ASP A 520 -27.15 32.10 -4.31
CA ASP A 520 -25.82 32.22 -3.71
C ASP A 520 -25.78 31.37 -2.43
N LEU A 521 -24.87 30.39 -2.39
CA LEU A 521 -24.77 29.46 -1.28
C LEU A 521 -23.65 29.88 -0.31
N PRO A 522 -23.87 29.75 1.01
CA PRO A 522 -22.80 29.94 1.99
C PRO A 522 -21.59 29.05 1.73
N LYS A 523 -20.38 29.55 2.03
CA LYS A 523 -19.10 28.86 1.77
C LYS A 523 -18.96 27.50 2.43
N ASP A 524 -19.65 27.28 3.53
CA ASP A 524 -19.66 26.06 4.33
C ASP A 524 -20.79 25.10 3.93
N ASN A 525 -21.63 25.48 2.97
CA ASN A 525 -22.73 24.64 2.50
C ASN A 525 -22.21 23.41 1.73
N LYS A 526 -22.67 22.22 2.12
CA LYS A 526 -22.27 20.94 1.51
C LYS A 526 -22.69 20.78 0.05
N ALA A 527 -23.82 21.36 -0.35
CA ALA A 527 -24.28 21.39 -1.75
C ALA A 527 -23.28 22.16 -2.63
N LEU A 528 -22.81 23.32 -2.14
CA LEU A 528 -21.78 24.10 -2.82
C LEU A 528 -20.49 23.29 -2.97
N HIS A 529 -20.05 22.59 -1.92
CA HIS A 529 -18.85 21.75 -1.97
C HIS A 529 -18.96 20.61 -2.99
N LEU A 530 -20.15 20.02 -3.17
CA LEU A 530 -20.40 19.02 -4.22
C LEU A 530 -20.27 19.64 -5.61
N ILE A 531 -20.94 20.77 -5.85
CA ILE A 531 -20.91 21.45 -7.15
C ILE A 531 -19.48 21.87 -7.52
N MET A 532 -18.75 22.46 -6.58
CA MET A 532 -17.34 22.80 -6.74
C MET A 532 -16.50 21.56 -7.05
N HIS A 533 -16.69 20.46 -6.32
CA HIS A 533 -15.95 19.22 -6.55
C HIS A 533 -16.20 18.65 -7.96
N ILE A 534 -17.44 18.69 -8.45
CA ILE A 534 -17.79 18.22 -9.78
C ILE A 534 -17.18 19.14 -10.85
N ARG A 535 -17.29 20.46 -10.70
CA ARG A 535 -16.73 21.44 -11.63
C ARG A 535 -15.21 21.35 -11.70
N ASP A 536 -14.53 21.31 -10.56
CA ASP A 536 -13.08 21.21 -10.50
C ASP A 536 -12.59 19.91 -11.15
N GLU A 537 -13.36 18.83 -11.04
CA GLU A 537 -13.09 17.58 -11.76
C GLU A 537 -13.28 17.71 -13.28
N ALA A 538 -14.29 18.44 -13.75
CA ALA A 538 -14.51 18.76 -15.17
C ALA A 538 -13.33 19.56 -15.74
N HIS A 539 -12.93 20.61 -15.03
CA HIS A 539 -11.80 21.45 -15.39
C HIS A 539 -10.48 20.66 -15.38
N ARG A 540 -10.24 19.87 -14.34
CA ARG A 540 -9.09 18.95 -14.25
C ARG A 540 -9.07 17.99 -15.43
N PHE A 541 -10.21 17.41 -15.78
CA PHE A 541 -10.31 16.45 -16.87
C PHE A 541 -9.97 17.10 -18.22
N ALA A 542 -10.43 18.32 -18.47
CA ALA A 542 -10.06 19.11 -19.65
C ALA A 542 -8.53 19.29 -19.78
N ILE A 543 -7.86 19.79 -18.73
CA ILE A 543 -6.42 20.08 -18.72
C ILE A 543 -5.54 18.84 -18.94
N THR A 544 -5.97 17.68 -18.42
CA THR A 544 -5.14 16.46 -18.37
C THR A 544 -4.77 15.95 -19.76
N ASN A 545 -5.62 16.15 -20.78
CA ASN A 545 -5.35 15.68 -22.13
C ASN A 545 -4.56 16.69 -22.98
N HIS A 546 -4.71 18.00 -22.74
CA HIS A 546 -3.81 18.99 -23.31
C HIS A 546 -2.38 18.77 -22.84
N ARG A 547 -2.15 18.44 -21.56
CA ARG A 547 -0.81 18.05 -21.09
C ARG A 547 -0.28 16.79 -21.77
N LYS A 548 -1.08 15.73 -21.93
CA LYS A 548 -0.64 14.51 -22.65
C LYS A 548 -0.34 14.76 -24.13
N LYS A 549 -1.15 15.57 -24.82
CA LYS A 549 -0.91 15.98 -26.21
C LYS A 549 0.30 16.90 -26.32
N ARG A 550 0.48 17.83 -25.38
CA ARG A 550 1.63 18.75 -25.30
C ARG A 550 2.92 18.04 -24.93
N ASP A 551 2.90 17.02 -24.07
CA ASP A 551 4.05 16.16 -23.78
C ASP A 551 4.41 15.27 -24.99
N LYS A 552 3.40 14.88 -25.78
CA LYS A 552 3.59 14.13 -27.03
C LYS A 552 4.06 15.03 -28.19
N ALA A 553 3.67 16.31 -28.22
CA ALA A 553 4.06 17.32 -29.21
C ALA A 553 5.39 18.01 -28.86
N ARG A 554 5.70 18.21 -27.57
CA ARG A 554 7.04 18.55 -27.05
C ARG A 554 8.01 17.39 -27.09
N GLY A 555 7.52 16.18 -27.39
CA GLY A 555 8.31 15.10 -27.95
C GLY A 555 8.79 15.39 -29.38
N SER A 556 8.99 16.66 -29.77
CA SER A 556 9.97 17.03 -30.78
C SER A 556 11.30 16.46 -30.31
N SER A 557 11.72 15.39 -30.98
CA SER A 557 12.85 14.53 -30.63
C SER A 557 14.04 15.39 -30.21
N ILE A 558 14.72 15.08 -29.10
CA ILE A 558 16.00 15.73 -28.73
C ILE A 558 16.96 15.77 -29.93
N LEU A 559 16.84 14.81 -30.84
CA LEU A 559 17.57 14.71 -32.10
C LEU A 559 17.24 15.81 -33.14
N GLU A 560 16.11 16.50 -33.04
CA GLU A 560 15.73 17.61 -33.93
C GLU A 560 16.50 18.89 -33.66
N VAL A 561 16.93 19.08 -32.40
CA VAL A 561 17.68 20.27 -31.97
C VAL A 561 19.17 20.12 -32.31
N ILE A 562 19.63 18.93 -32.68
CA ILE A 562 21.04 18.65 -32.98
C ILE A 562 21.38 19.19 -34.37
N PRO A 563 22.30 20.16 -34.48
CA PRO A 563 22.70 20.72 -35.76
C PRO A 563 23.29 19.62 -36.66
N ASN A 564 22.95 19.67 -37.96
CA ASN A 564 23.38 18.70 -38.99
C ASN A 564 22.86 17.25 -38.83
N LEU A 565 21.85 17.03 -37.98
CA LEU A 565 21.17 15.74 -37.84
C LEU A 565 19.83 15.69 -38.61
N GLY A 566 19.91 15.46 -39.92
CA GLY A 566 18.74 15.35 -40.81
C GLY A 566 17.83 14.14 -40.51
N ALA A 567 16.58 14.18 -40.99
CA ALA A 567 15.55 13.18 -40.71
C ALA A 567 15.94 11.72 -41.04
N LYS A 568 16.77 11.50 -42.08
CA LYS A 568 17.26 10.17 -42.46
C LYS A 568 18.18 9.57 -41.38
N ARG A 569 19.17 10.34 -40.92
CA ARG A 569 20.11 9.93 -39.86
C ARG A 569 19.42 9.73 -38.51
N ARG A 570 18.38 10.53 -38.20
CA ARG A 570 17.54 10.33 -37.00
C ARG A 570 16.83 8.98 -37.02
N ARG A 571 16.29 8.58 -38.17
CA ARG A 571 15.65 7.28 -38.35
C ARG A 571 16.68 6.16 -38.20
N GLU A 572 17.84 6.28 -38.82
CA GLU A 572 18.94 5.30 -38.69
C GLU A 572 19.40 5.11 -37.24
N LEU A 573 19.53 6.18 -36.45
CA LEU A 573 19.81 6.10 -35.00
C LEU A 573 18.74 5.31 -34.24
N LEU A 574 17.48 5.68 -34.42
CA LEU A 574 16.37 5.06 -33.69
C LEU A 574 16.17 3.60 -34.10
N THR A 575 16.38 3.27 -35.38
CA THR A 575 16.31 1.90 -35.88
C THR A 575 17.49 1.06 -35.37
N HIS A 576 18.71 1.60 -35.36
CA HIS A 576 19.90 0.89 -34.89
C HIS A 576 19.84 0.57 -33.39
N PHE A 577 19.36 1.52 -32.57
CA PHE A 577 19.28 1.34 -31.12
C PHE A 577 17.92 0.80 -30.62
N GLY A 578 16.92 0.68 -31.49
CA GLY A 578 15.60 0.17 -31.13
C GLY A 578 14.72 1.14 -30.32
N GLY A 579 15.07 2.43 -30.30
CA GLY A 579 14.32 3.48 -29.62
C GLY A 579 15.18 4.54 -28.94
N MET A 580 14.51 5.60 -28.44
CA MET A 580 15.17 6.73 -27.77
C MET A 580 15.78 6.34 -26.42
N SER A 581 15.13 5.42 -25.69
CA SER A 581 15.59 4.99 -24.36
C SER A 581 16.94 4.28 -24.42
N GLN A 582 17.15 3.48 -25.46
CA GLN A 582 18.39 2.75 -25.69
C GLN A 582 19.49 3.68 -26.20
N LEU A 583 19.13 4.67 -27.03
CA LEU A 583 20.06 5.69 -27.52
C LEU A 583 20.61 6.58 -26.39
N LEU A 584 19.80 6.90 -25.38
CA LEU A 584 20.22 7.61 -24.16
C LEU A 584 21.20 6.82 -23.28
N GLY A 585 21.33 5.51 -23.48
CA GLY A 585 22.31 4.67 -22.77
C GLY A 585 23.55 4.31 -23.60
N ALA A 586 23.61 4.75 -24.86
CA ALA A 586 24.66 4.38 -25.79
C ALA A 586 25.92 5.24 -25.60
N SER A 587 27.10 4.62 -25.68
CA SER A 587 28.37 5.36 -25.64
C SER A 587 28.58 6.17 -26.93
N GLN A 588 29.38 7.24 -26.87
CA GLN A 588 29.79 8.00 -28.07
C GLN A 588 30.39 7.09 -29.15
N ALA A 589 31.16 6.07 -28.75
CA ALA A 589 31.77 5.11 -29.66
C ALA A 589 30.73 4.23 -30.37
N ASP A 590 29.62 3.91 -29.71
CA ASP A 590 28.52 3.15 -30.31
C ASP A 590 27.68 4.00 -31.25
N ILE A 591 27.44 5.27 -30.92
CA ILE A 591 26.75 6.22 -31.80
C ILE A 591 27.53 6.40 -33.12
N ALA A 592 28.86 6.40 -33.06
CA ALA A 592 29.73 6.51 -34.24
C ALA A 592 29.71 5.27 -35.16
N LYS A 593 29.17 4.13 -34.71
CA LYS A 593 29.04 2.91 -35.53
C LYS A 593 27.82 2.95 -36.46
N VAL A 594 26.88 3.88 -36.23
CA VAL A 594 25.68 4.00 -37.05
C VAL A 594 26.04 4.52 -38.44
N HIS A 595 25.55 3.84 -39.47
CA HIS A 595 25.79 4.20 -40.85
C HIS A 595 25.39 5.66 -41.12
N GLY A 596 26.30 6.44 -41.72
CA GLY A 596 26.06 7.85 -42.03
C GLY A 596 26.36 8.84 -40.89
N ILE A 597 26.89 8.39 -39.75
CA ILE A 597 27.31 9.24 -38.61
C ILE A 597 28.84 9.28 -38.49
N SER A 598 29.42 10.46 -38.59
CA SER A 598 30.87 10.65 -38.39
C SER A 598 31.22 10.72 -36.89
N LYS A 599 32.49 10.50 -36.54
CA LYS A 599 32.96 10.60 -35.14
C LYS A 599 32.66 11.97 -34.51
N THR A 600 32.78 13.04 -35.30
CA THR A 600 32.45 14.41 -34.87
C THR A 600 30.96 14.59 -34.60
N LEU A 601 30.10 14.09 -35.49
CA LEU A 601 28.65 14.16 -35.29
C LEU A 601 28.19 13.28 -34.13
N ALA A 602 28.79 12.10 -33.94
CA ALA A 602 28.53 11.23 -32.80
C ALA A 602 28.86 11.92 -31.46
N GLN A 603 29.93 12.71 -31.42
CA GLN A 603 30.27 13.54 -30.26
C GLN A 603 29.18 14.58 -29.97
N THR A 604 28.78 15.35 -30.98
CA THR A 604 27.71 16.35 -30.86
C THR A 604 26.39 15.72 -30.39
N ILE A 605 26.06 14.53 -30.91
CA ILE A 605 24.87 13.79 -30.49
C ILE A 605 24.98 13.34 -29.05
N TYR A 606 26.13 12.78 -28.66
CA TYR A 606 26.35 12.28 -27.30
C TYR A 606 26.22 13.41 -26.26
N HIS A 607 26.85 14.57 -26.50
CA HIS A 607 26.74 15.74 -25.63
C HIS A 607 25.29 16.25 -25.54
N ALA A 608 24.58 16.36 -26.67
CA ALA A 608 23.18 16.81 -26.68
C ALA A 608 22.23 15.86 -25.93
N LEU A 609 22.59 14.57 -25.82
CA LEU A 609 21.79 13.56 -25.12
C LEU A 609 22.11 13.43 -23.63
N HIS A 610 23.34 13.74 -23.21
CA HIS A 610 23.83 13.49 -21.84
C HIS A 610 24.08 14.77 -21.02
N GLY A 611 23.96 15.95 -21.63
CA GLY A 611 23.88 17.23 -20.91
C GLY A 611 25.18 17.67 -20.24
N ASP A 612 26.22 17.90 -21.05
CA ASP A 612 27.34 18.78 -20.68
C ASP A 612 27.22 20.12 -21.42
#